data_AF-A0A959C3M4-F1
#
_entry.id   AF-A0A959C3M4-F1
#
_cell.length_a   1.000
_cell.length_b   1.000
_cell.length_c   1.000
_cell.angle_alpha   90.00
_cell.angle_beta   90.00
_cell.angle_gamma   90.00
#
_symmetry.space_group_name_H-M   'P 1'
#
loop_
_entity.id
_entity.type
_entity.pdbx_description
1 polymer ?
#
loop_
_entity_poly.entity_id
_entity_poly.type
_entity_poly.pdbx_seq_one_letter_code
_entity_poly.pdbx_strand_id
1 'polypeptide(L)'
;MQQNKLIKLLAALDKEEVRAFDKYIRALYGKYDLAMALFRYLKAKHPALDGPALRKETVLRKVLPGVADNNEKRLLNESSRLYKWLEEFLMLEKLRERDNPTRERLMVEVFKERQLSHLFYLKVQAAVNAFEQKPTADIWAIADALYMQHLWYYYTDPNEGLHTQGRNILQGLMETADSLFMAAKLQYGAELVNRGNLLQETDTPRLWQEVMHEIGQRPENHSLLLQAFFLAVQLLEKKGLPQYQALDAFFSEHHHAFSPEARQILHGYLINHAARRIKENDYAWADALFKLYEFEMSNQISFEQGLVSSIRFLNIVNLACHLKKL
;
A
#
# COMPACT_ATOMS: atom_id res chain seq x y z
N MET A 1 13.30 29.26 0.74
CA MET A 1 12.10 28.44 0.99
C MET A 1 12.20 27.01 0.45
N GLN A 2 13.28 26.61 -0.21
CA GLN A 2 13.40 25.31 -0.90
C GLN A 2 13.26 24.07 0.00
N GLN A 3 13.54 24.18 1.31
CA GLN A 3 13.29 23.10 2.27
C GLN A 3 11.88 23.12 2.90
N ASN A 4 11.00 24.02 2.44
CA ASN A 4 9.64 24.12 2.93
C ASN A 4 8.82 22.92 2.43
N LYS A 5 8.07 22.28 3.35
CA LYS A 5 7.20 21.13 3.07
C LYS A 5 6.23 21.41 1.91
N LEU A 6 5.72 22.63 1.79
CA LEU A 6 4.89 23.07 0.67
C LEU A 6 5.57 22.84 -0.68
N ILE A 7 6.84 23.22 -0.82
CA ILE A 7 7.55 23.15 -2.09
C ILE A 7 7.81 21.70 -2.45
N LYS A 8 8.24 20.88 -1.49
CA LYS A 8 8.46 19.45 -1.69
C LYS A 8 7.19 18.74 -2.14
N LEU A 9 6.08 18.98 -1.43
CA LEU A 9 4.80 18.34 -1.75
C LEU A 9 4.29 18.81 -3.11
N LEU A 10 4.31 20.11 -3.38
CA LEU A 10 3.86 20.67 -4.67
C LEU A 10 4.71 20.19 -5.85
N ALA A 11 6.01 19.97 -5.66
CA ALA A 11 6.90 19.45 -6.72
C ALA A 11 6.66 17.98 -7.06
N ALA A 12 6.03 17.23 -6.16
CA ALA A 12 5.69 15.83 -6.38
C ALA A 12 4.42 15.63 -7.22
N LEU A 13 3.62 16.69 -7.39
CA LEU A 13 2.39 16.63 -8.18
C LEU A 13 2.72 16.62 -9.68
N ASP A 14 1.90 15.95 -10.47
CA ASP A 14 1.93 16.11 -11.92
C ASP A 14 1.21 17.40 -12.38
N LYS A 15 1.25 17.67 -13.69
CA LYS A 15 0.62 18.87 -14.27
C LYS A 15 -0.90 18.88 -14.12
N GLU A 16 -1.55 17.72 -14.10
CA GLU A 16 -3.00 17.58 -13.96
C GLU A 16 -3.42 17.80 -12.51
N GLU A 17 -2.70 17.21 -11.55
CA GLU A 17 -2.90 17.40 -10.12
C GLU A 17 -2.73 18.88 -9.73
N VAL A 18 -1.70 19.58 -10.25
CA VAL A 18 -1.52 21.02 -10.01
C VAL A 18 -2.71 21.84 -10.54
N ARG A 19 -3.31 21.44 -11.67
CA ARG A 19 -4.50 22.11 -12.23
C ARG A 19 -5.74 21.81 -11.39
N ALA A 20 -5.91 20.58 -10.93
CA ALA A 20 -7.00 20.18 -10.04
C ALA A 20 -6.91 20.91 -8.70
N PHE A 21 -5.71 21.03 -8.12
CA PHE A 21 -5.47 21.78 -6.89
C PHE A 21 -5.80 23.28 -7.05
N ASP A 22 -5.42 23.91 -8.18
CA ASP A 22 -5.79 25.31 -8.47
C ASP A 22 -7.32 25.51 -8.47
N LYS A 23 -8.08 24.57 -9.06
CA LYS A 23 -9.56 24.61 -9.03
C LYS A 23 -10.09 24.48 -7.60
N TYR A 24 -9.56 23.53 -6.83
CA TYR A 24 -9.94 23.25 -5.45
C TYR A 24 -9.75 24.48 -4.54
N ILE A 25 -8.55 25.09 -4.53
CA ILE A 25 -8.29 26.24 -3.65
C ILE A 25 -9.05 27.49 -4.07
N ARG A 26 -9.35 27.68 -5.36
CA ARG A 26 -10.20 28.81 -5.81
C ARG A 26 -11.62 28.64 -5.31
N ALA A 27 -12.16 27.43 -5.36
CA ALA A 27 -13.52 27.15 -4.94
C ALA A 27 -13.70 27.33 -3.42
N LEU A 28 -12.77 26.84 -2.61
CA LEU A 28 -12.91 26.85 -1.14
C LEU A 28 -12.25 28.05 -0.46
N TYR A 29 -11.17 28.57 -1.02
CA TYR A 29 -10.27 29.52 -0.36
C TYR A 29 -9.94 30.75 -1.23
N GLY A 30 -10.72 31.04 -2.27
CA GLY A 30 -10.47 32.16 -3.19
C GLY A 30 -10.37 33.54 -2.52
N LYS A 31 -10.93 33.71 -1.31
CA LYS A 31 -10.85 34.94 -0.50
C LYS A 31 -9.47 35.23 0.12
N TYR A 32 -8.53 34.28 0.08
CA TYR A 32 -7.21 34.44 0.69
C TYR A 32 -6.19 34.93 -0.35
N ASP A 33 -6.29 36.21 -0.72
CA ASP A 33 -5.52 36.82 -1.84
C ASP A 33 -4.02 36.53 -1.79
N LEU A 34 -3.45 36.55 -0.58
CA LEU A 34 -2.02 36.35 -0.40
C LEU A 34 -1.58 34.90 -0.60
N ALA A 35 -2.34 33.94 -0.07
CA ALA A 35 -2.12 32.52 -0.35
C ALA A 35 -2.29 32.24 -1.85
N MET A 36 -3.31 32.84 -2.49
CA MET A 36 -3.53 32.70 -3.92
C MET A 36 -2.39 33.31 -4.75
N ALA A 37 -1.85 34.46 -4.35
CA ALA A 37 -0.69 35.07 -4.97
C ALA A 37 0.57 34.20 -4.83
N LEU A 38 0.81 33.66 -3.64
CA LEU A 38 1.90 32.72 -3.38
C LEU A 38 1.77 31.46 -4.24
N PHE A 39 0.59 30.85 -4.28
CA PHE A 39 0.35 29.66 -5.10
C PHE A 39 0.55 29.94 -6.58
N ARG A 40 0.02 31.04 -7.13
CA ARG A 40 0.24 31.43 -8.53
C ARG A 40 1.73 31.58 -8.85
N TYR A 41 2.50 32.17 -7.94
CA TYR A 41 3.95 32.30 -8.08
C TYR A 41 4.63 30.92 -8.14
N LEU A 42 4.30 30.01 -7.22
CA LEU A 42 4.87 28.66 -7.17
C LEU A 42 4.45 27.81 -8.38
N LYS A 43 3.17 27.85 -8.76
CA LYS A 43 2.61 27.15 -9.92
C LYS A 43 3.35 27.48 -11.21
N ALA A 44 3.74 28.74 -11.41
CA ALA A 44 4.51 29.17 -12.58
C ALA A 44 5.95 28.63 -12.63
N LYS A 45 6.42 28.01 -11.54
CA LYS A 45 7.77 27.44 -11.39
C LYS A 45 7.76 25.90 -11.29
N HIS A 46 6.59 25.27 -11.34
CA HIS A 46 6.42 23.82 -11.34
C HIS A 46 6.85 23.21 -12.70
N PRO A 47 7.51 22.03 -12.74
CA PRO A 47 7.85 21.13 -11.62
C PRO A 47 9.19 21.44 -10.95
N ALA A 48 10.09 22.16 -11.63
CA ALA A 48 11.48 22.32 -11.20
C ALA A 48 11.59 22.84 -9.76
N LEU A 49 10.73 23.80 -9.37
CA LEU A 49 10.59 24.32 -7.99
C LEU A 49 11.92 24.39 -7.22
N ASP A 50 12.93 24.94 -7.88
CA ASP A 50 14.28 25.10 -7.37
C ASP A 50 14.88 26.46 -7.77
N GLY A 51 16.16 26.65 -7.45
CA GLY A 51 16.93 27.82 -7.87
C GLY A 51 16.59 29.16 -7.18
N PRO A 52 17.24 30.25 -7.64
CA PRO A 52 17.18 31.57 -6.99
C PRO A 52 15.77 32.17 -6.89
N ALA A 53 14.86 31.77 -7.77
CA ALA A 53 13.47 32.21 -7.76
C ALA A 53 12.71 31.82 -6.49
N LEU A 54 13.17 30.81 -5.76
CA LEU A 54 12.58 30.35 -4.49
C LEU A 54 13.36 30.81 -3.24
N ARG A 55 14.34 31.71 -3.44
CA ARG A 55 14.90 32.49 -2.34
C ARG A 55 13.79 33.30 -1.70
N LYS A 56 13.74 33.29 -0.38
CA LYS A 56 12.63 33.85 0.39
C LYS A 56 12.42 35.33 0.08
N GLU A 57 13.51 36.07 -0.08
CA GLU A 57 13.56 37.49 -0.43
C GLU A 57 12.92 37.74 -1.80
N THR A 58 13.17 36.83 -2.76
CA THR A 58 12.60 36.91 -4.10
C THR A 58 11.10 36.66 -4.07
N VAL A 59 10.66 35.66 -3.31
CA VAL A 59 9.23 35.33 -3.12
C VAL A 59 8.51 36.48 -2.42
N LEU A 60 9.07 37.00 -1.31
CA LEU A 60 8.51 38.14 -0.57
C LEU A 60 8.26 39.34 -1.50
N ARG A 61 9.28 39.75 -2.26
CA ARG A 61 9.18 40.89 -3.17
C ARG A 61 8.13 40.70 -4.26
N LYS A 62 7.91 39.47 -4.73
CA LYS A 62 6.96 39.18 -5.81
C LYS A 62 5.53 38.96 -5.32
N VAL A 63 5.37 38.38 -4.13
CA VAL A 63 4.05 38.03 -3.56
C VAL A 63 3.51 39.17 -2.68
N LEU A 64 4.37 39.97 -2.07
CA LEU A 64 4.06 41.13 -1.21
C LEU A 64 4.85 42.38 -1.68
N PRO A 65 4.48 43.00 -2.81
CA PRO A 65 5.15 44.22 -3.26
C PRO A 65 4.88 45.37 -2.27
N GLY A 66 5.94 46.09 -1.88
CA GLY A 66 5.83 47.34 -1.11
C GLY A 66 5.74 47.22 0.41
N VAL A 67 5.99 46.05 1.01
CA VAL A 67 5.89 45.86 2.47
C VAL A 67 7.27 45.54 3.07
N ALA A 68 7.65 46.27 4.13
CA ALA A 68 8.96 46.24 4.78
C ALA A 68 9.42 44.85 5.28
N ASP A 69 10.70 44.72 5.60
CA ASP A 69 11.49 43.51 5.91
C ASP A 69 10.94 42.58 7.02
N ASN A 70 9.83 42.93 7.68
CA ASN A 70 9.23 42.14 8.78
C ASN A 70 8.05 41.22 8.35
N ASN A 71 7.84 40.99 7.05
CA ASN A 71 6.72 40.19 6.53
C ASN A 71 7.06 38.70 6.29
N GLU A 72 8.25 38.27 6.68
CA GLU A 72 8.62 36.85 6.65
C GLU A 72 7.57 35.97 7.34
N LYS A 73 7.16 36.33 8.56
CA LYS A 73 6.18 35.56 9.33
C LYS A 73 4.88 35.41 8.56
N ARG A 74 4.46 36.47 7.86
CA ARG A 74 3.25 36.46 7.03
C ARG A 74 3.39 35.48 5.86
N LEU A 75 4.52 35.49 5.15
CA LEU A 75 4.77 34.54 4.06
C LEU A 75 4.85 33.08 4.57
N LEU A 76 5.46 32.85 5.73
CA LEU A 76 5.51 31.53 6.36
C LEU A 76 4.11 31.05 6.76
N ASN A 77 3.27 31.93 7.30
CA ASN A 77 1.88 31.61 7.64
C ASN A 77 1.07 31.21 6.41
N GLU A 78 1.19 31.96 5.30
CA GLU A 78 0.52 31.60 4.05
C GLU A 78 1.08 30.33 3.42
N SER A 79 2.39 30.09 3.54
CA SER A 79 3.00 28.83 3.09
C SER A 79 2.46 27.64 3.88
N SER A 80 2.37 27.76 5.21
CA SER A 80 1.80 26.73 6.09
C SER A 80 0.31 26.51 5.80
N ARG A 81 -0.43 27.56 5.47
CA ARG A 81 -1.84 27.48 5.08
C ARG A 81 -2.01 26.74 3.76
N LEU A 82 -1.28 27.14 2.72
CA LEU A 82 -1.28 26.44 1.43
C LEU A 82 -0.88 24.97 1.57
N TYR A 83 0.11 24.67 2.41
CA TYR A 83 0.53 23.30 2.68
C TYR A 83 -0.62 22.46 3.24
N LYS A 84 -1.36 22.97 4.24
CA LYS A 84 -2.52 22.28 4.80
C LYS A 84 -3.63 22.04 3.77
N TRP A 85 -3.89 23.03 2.91
CA TRP A 85 -4.89 22.87 1.85
C TRP A 85 -4.44 21.85 0.79
N LEU A 86 -3.14 21.77 0.51
CA LEU A 86 -2.58 20.75 -0.38
C LEU A 86 -2.70 19.36 0.23
N GLU A 87 -2.42 19.19 1.53
CA GLU A 87 -2.66 17.93 2.23
C GLU A 87 -4.14 17.52 2.17
N GLU A 88 -5.06 18.45 2.46
CA GLU A 88 -6.50 18.20 2.39
C GLU A 88 -6.94 17.80 0.98
N PHE A 89 -6.47 18.52 -0.04
CA PHE A 89 -6.71 18.18 -1.44
C PHE A 89 -6.24 16.76 -1.77
N LEU A 90 -5.00 16.39 -1.44
CA LEU A 90 -4.46 15.07 -1.74
C LEU A 90 -5.20 13.96 -1.00
N MET A 91 -5.62 14.18 0.24
CA MET A 91 -6.48 13.23 0.96
C MET A 91 -7.83 13.05 0.26
N LEU A 92 -8.45 14.14 -0.22
CA LEU A 92 -9.72 14.07 -0.95
C LEU A 92 -9.57 13.37 -2.30
N GLU A 93 -8.49 13.62 -3.05
CA GLU A 93 -8.22 12.90 -4.29
C GLU A 93 -8.01 11.40 -4.03
N LYS A 94 -7.25 11.05 -2.98
CA LYS A 94 -7.07 9.65 -2.57
C LYS A 94 -8.40 8.97 -2.24
N LEU A 95 -9.28 9.65 -1.51
CA LEU A 95 -10.63 9.15 -1.20
C LEU A 95 -11.53 9.02 -2.43
N ARG A 96 -11.30 9.80 -3.49
CA ARG A 96 -12.07 9.74 -4.75
C ARG A 96 -11.64 8.61 -5.68
N GLU A 97 -10.51 7.95 -5.39
CA GLU A 97 -10.12 6.76 -6.12
C GLU A 97 -11.27 5.74 -6.15
N ARG A 98 -11.44 5.11 -7.30
CA ARG A 98 -12.47 4.10 -7.50
C ARG A 98 -12.21 2.93 -6.55
N ASP A 99 -13.27 2.34 -6.00
CA ASP A 99 -13.22 1.16 -5.15
C ASP A 99 -12.34 1.32 -3.89
N ASN A 100 -12.21 2.56 -3.39
CA ASN A 100 -11.43 2.88 -2.19
C ASN A 100 -12.12 2.36 -0.91
N PRO A 101 -11.53 1.38 -0.18
CA PRO A 101 -12.16 0.80 1.00
C PRO A 101 -12.27 1.77 2.19
N THR A 102 -11.34 2.73 2.30
CA THR A 102 -11.40 3.77 3.34
C THR A 102 -12.62 4.67 3.14
N ARG A 103 -12.93 5.04 1.89
CA ARG A 103 -14.14 5.81 1.58
C ARG A 103 -15.40 5.05 1.99
N GLU A 104 -15.46 3.76 1.66
CA GLU A 104 -16.60 2.92 2.02
C GLU A 104 -16.78 2.83 3.54
N ARG A 105 -15.68 2.68 4.29
CA ARG A 105 -15.66 2.67 5.75
C ARG A 105 -16.22 3.94 6.36
N LEU A 106 -15.69 5.08 5.93
CA LEU A 106 -16.15 6.39 6.40
C LEU A 106 -17.64 6.59 6.12
N MET A 107 -18.15 6.10 4.99
CA MET A 107 -19.58 6.25 4.68
C MET A 107 -20.47 5.39 5.59
N VAL A 108 -20.04 4.16 5.93
CA VAL A 108 -20.74 3.30 6.89
C VAL A 108 -20.78 3.95 8.27
N GLU A 109 -19.66 4.53 8.72
CA GLU A 109 -19.59 5.30 9.97
C GLU A 109 -20.54 6.50 9.95
N VAL A 110 -20.55 7.28 8.88
CA VAL A 110 -21.47 8.43 8.73
C VAL A 110 -22.94 8.00 8.81
N PHE A 111 -23.32 6.88 8.20
CA PHE A 111 -24.69 6.36 8.32
C PHE A 111 -25.01 5.91 9.74
N LYS A 112 -24.07 5.26 10.41
CA LYS A 112 -24.19 4.84 11.81
C LYS A 112 -24.36 6.04 12.75
N GLU A 113 -23.48 7.04 12.65
CA GLU A 113 -23.51 8.26 13.48
C GLU A 113 -24.82 9.05 13.32
N ARG A 114 -25.37 9.04 12.10
CA ARG A 114 -26.62 9.72 11.77
C ARG A 114 -27.86 8.85 11.99
N GLN A 115 -27.71 7.64 12.51
CA GLN A 115 -28.80 6.67 12.75
C GLN A 115 -29.63 6.37 11.49
N LEU A 116 -28.96 6.30 10.33
CA LEU A 116 -29.58 5.99 9.04
C LEU A 116 -29.57 4.48 8.79
N SER A 117 -30.26 3.70 9.64
CA SER A 117 -30.16 2.23 9.70
C SER A 117 -30.31 1.51 8.36
N HIS A 118 -31.32 1.87 7.57
CA HIS A 118 -31.53 1.23 6.27
C HIS A 118 -30.32 1.42 5.32
N LEU A 119 -29.78 2.64 5.27
CA LEU A 119 -28.60 2.94 4.44
C LEU A 119 -27.33 2.28 5.02
N PHE A 120 -27.21 2.23 6.34
CA PHE A 120 -26.14 1.52 7.03
C PHE A 120 -26.11 0.04 6.62
N TYR A 121 -27.24 -0.67 6.74
CA TYR A 121 -27.32 -2.09 6.43
C TYR A 121 -27.03 -2.39 4.96
N LEU A 122 -27.62 -1.62 4.04
CA LEU A 122 -27.33 -1.77 2.61
C LEU A 122 -25.85 -1.58 2.30
N LYS A 123 -25.23 -0.57 2.91
CA LYS A 123 -23.83 -0.22 2.65
C LYS A 123 -22.87 -1.24 3.24
N VAL A 124 -23.07 -1.66 4.49
CA VAL A 124 -22.18 -2.60 5.17
C VAL A 124 -22.26 -4.00 4.53
N GLN A 125 -23.46 -4.45 4.15
CA GLN A 125 -23.63 -5.73 3.45
C GLN A 125 -22.96 -5.71 2.07
N ALA A 126 -23.14 -4.63 1.30
CA ALA A 126 -22.47 -4.48 0.02
C ALA A 126 -20.94 -4.44 0.17
N ALA A 127 -20.44 -3.75 1.19
CA ALA A 127 -19.01 -3.70 1.49
C ALA A 127 -18.45 -5.09 1.83
N VAL A 128 -19.08 -5.82 2.76
CA VAL A 128 -18.68 -7.18 3.15
C VAL A 128 -18.67 -8.12 1.95
N ASN A 129 -19.74 -8.14 1.15
CA ASN A 129 -19.82 -8.98 -0.06
C ASN A 129 -18.73 -8.62 -1.08
N ALA A 130 -18.41 -7.32 -1.23
CA ALA A 130 -17.35 -6.89 -2.13
C ALA A 130 -15.96 -7.35 -1.66
N PHE A 131 -15.74 -7.52 -0.35
CA PHE A 131 -14.50 -8.10 0.17
C PHE A 131 -14.40 -9.61 -0.08
N GLU A 132 -15.49 -10.35 0.10
CA GLU A 132 -15.53 -11.79 -0.19
C GLU A 132 -15.29 -12.09 -1.68
N GLN A 133 -15.71 -11.17 -2.56
CA GLN A 133 -15.58 -11.30 -4.00
C GLN A 133 -14.34 -10.59 -4.58
N LYS A 134 -13.51 -9.96 -3.73
CA LYS A 134 -12.39 -9.14 -4.22
C LYS A 134 -11.37 -10.05 -4.93
N PRO A 135 -10.96 -9.73 -6.17
CA PRO A 135 -10.03 -10.57 -6.92
C PRO A 135 -8.62 -10.58 -6.35
N THR A 136 -8.24 -9.55 -5.60
CA THR A 136 -6.88 -9.35 -5.09
C THR A 136 -6.82 -9.60 -3.60
N ALA A 137 -6.12 -10.67 -3.22
CA ALA A 137 -5.89 -11.03 -1.84
C ALA A 137 -4.72 -10.24 -1.25
N ASP A 138 -4.99 -9.51 -0.18
CA ASP A 138 -3.99 -8.99 0.76
C ASP A 138 -4.56 -8.96 2.18
N ILE A 139 -3.67 -8.71 3.14
CA ILE A 139 -4.01 -8.67 4.57
C ILE A 139 -4.94 -7.51 4.89
N TRP A 140 -4.82 -6.39 4.18
CA TRP A 140 -5.57 -5.17 4.46
C TRP A 140 -7.04 -5.31 4.05
N ALA A 141 -7.33 -6.03 2.96
CA ALA A 141 -8.68 -6.38 2.57
C ALA A 141 -9.37 -7.25 3.64
N ILE A 142 -8.66 -8.20 4.26
CA ILE A 142 -9.20 -9.01 5.36
C ILE A 142 -9.45 -8.12 6.60
N ALA A 143 -8.52 -7.21 6.90
CA ALA A 143 -8.68 -6.27 8.01
C ALA A 143 -9.88 -5.31 7.81
N ASP A 144 -10.09 -4.82 6.60
CA ASP A 144 -11.24 -3.99 6.26
C ASP A 144 -12.55 -4.78 6.39
N ALA A 145 -12.59 -6.03 5.91
CA ALA A 145 -13.75 -6.90 6.05
C ALA A 145 -14.10 -7.14 7.53
N LEU A 146 -13.09 -7.44 8.36
CA LEU A 146 -13.25 -7.60 9.81
C LEU A 146 -13.85 -6.34 10.45
N TYR A 147 -13.35 -5.17 10.04
CA TYR A 147 -13.86 -3.90 10.55
C TYR A 147 -15.32 -3.65 10.16
N MET A 148 -15.71 -3.95 8.92
CA MET A 148 -17.11 -3.81 8.48
C MET A 148 -18.03 -4.78 9.20
N GLN A 149 -17.64 -6.04 9.35
CA GLN A 149 -18.41 -7.04 10.11
C GLN A 149 -18.55 -6.62 11.57
N HIS A 150 -17.51 -6.04 12.17
CA HIS A 150 -17.57 -5.48 13.52
C HIS A 150 -18.62 -4.36 13.60
N LEU A 151 -18.58 -3.40 12.67
CA LEU A 151 -19.58 -2.35 12.64
C LEU A 151 -20.99 -2.91 12.48
N TRP A 152 -21.18 -3.89 11.59
CA TRP A 152 -22.46 -4.54 11.34
C TRP A 152 -23.00 -5.21 12.61
N TYR A 153 -22.19 -6.04 13.27
CA TYR A 153 -22.62 -6.77 14.46
C TYR A 153 -23.00 -5.86 15.63
N TYR A 154 -22.22 -4.81 15.87
CA TYR A 154 -22.43 -3.90 17.00
C TYR A 154 -23.33 -2.70 16.69
N TYR A 155 -23.92 -2.63 15.50
CA TYR A 155 -24.93 -1.63 15.22
C TYR A 155 -26.27 -2.04 15.85
N THR A 156 -26.75 -1.22 16.78
CA THR A 156 -28.09 -1.37 17.36
C THR A 156 -29.00 -0.36 16.69
N ASP A 157 -30.00 -0.82 15.95
CA ASP A 157 -31.04 0.06 15.44
C ASP A 157 -31.83 0.65 16.63
N PRO A 158 -31.95 1.98 16.77
CA PRO A 158 -32.79 2.57 17.81
C PRO A 158 -34.28 2.20 17.70
N ASN A 159 -34.73 1.80 16.51
CA ASN A 159 -36.13 1.55 16.17
C ASN A 159 -36.47 0.05 16.04
N GLU A 160 -35.46 -0.82 15.93
CA GLU A 160 -35.66 -2.27 15.86
C GLU A 160 -35.02 -2.94 17.09
N GLY A 161 -35.76 -3.84 17.73
CA GLY A 161 -35.22 -4.64 18.84
C GLY A 161 -34.05 -5.53 18.40
N LEU A 162 -33.41 -6.22 19.36
CA LEU A 162 -32.26 -7.12 19.12
C LEU A 162 -32.43 -7.97 17.84
N HIS A 163 -31.63 -7.69 16.82
CA HIS A 163 -31.66 -8.39 15.55
C HIS A 163 -31.25 -9.87 15.69
N THR A 164 -32.08 -10.76 15.17
CA THR A 164 -31.87 -12.22 15.18
C THR A 164 -30.72 -12.70 14.27
N GLN A 165 -30.17 -11.83 13.42
CA GLN A 165 -29.05 -12.17 12.52
C GLN A 165 -27.66 -12.15 13.17
N GLY A 166 -27.55 -11.74 14.45
CA GLY A 166 -26.26 -11.56 15.12
C GLY A 166 -25.37 -12.80 15.14
N ARG A 167 -25.93 -14.02 15.21
CA ARG A 167 -25.11 -15.25 15.32
C ARG A 167 -24.27 -15.54 14.07
N ASN A 168 -24.85 -15.42 12.89
CA ASN A 168 -24.13 -15.70 11.64
C ASN A 168 -23.05 -14.63 11.38
N ILE A 169 -23.37 -13.36 11.67
CA ILE A 169 -22.41 -12.25 11.56
C ILE A 169 -21.26 -12.45 12.54
N LEU A 170 -21.53 -12.84 13.79
CA LEU A 170 -20.50 -13.10 14.78
C LEU A 170 -19.60 -14.27 14.39
N GLN A 171 -20.16 -15.35 13.84
CA GLN A 171 -19.37 -16.46 13.33
C GLN A 171 -18.46 -16.03 12.18
N GLY A 172 -18.99 -15.33 11.18
CA GLY A 172 -18.18 -14.81 10.07
C GLY A 172 -17.11 -13.82 10.52
N LEU A 173 -17.40 -13.00 11.54
CA LEU A 173 -16.43 -12.10 12.18
C LEU A 173 -15.27 -12.88 12.79
N MET A 174 -15.56 -13.97 13.52
CA MET A 174 -14.51 -14.83 14.09
C MET A 174 -13.67 -15.51 13.00
N GLU A 175 -14.31 -16.07 11.97
CA GLU A 175 -13.60 -16.69 10.84
C GLU A 175 -12.69 -15.69 10.11
N THR A 176 -13.15 -14.44 9.96
CA THR A 176 -12.37 -13.36 9.35
C THR A 176 -11.22 -12.90 10.26
N ALA A 177 -11.44 -12.85 11.58
CA ALA A 177 -10.41 -12.54 12.56
C ALA A 177 -9.29 -13.59 12.58
N ASP A 178 -9.65 -14.88 12.53
CA ASP A 178 -8.69 -15.99 12.47
C ASP A 178 -7.90 -15.95 11.15
N SER A 179 -8.58 -15.67 10.03
CA SER A 179 -7.94 -15.49 8.73
C SER A 179 -6.93 -14.33 8.73
N LEU A 180 -7.30 -13.19 9.32
CA LEU A 180 -6.41 -12.04 9.46
C LEU A 180 -5.19 -12.38 10.32
N PHE A 181 -5.44 -13.02 11.46
CA PHE A 181 -4.38 -13.43 12.38
C PHE A 181 -3.37 -14.36 11.71
N MET A 182 -3.86 -15.40 11.03
CA MET A 182 -3.03 -16.33 10.28
C MET A 182 -2.25 -15.64 9.15
N ALA A 183 -2.91 -14.77 8.38
CA ALA A 183 -2.25 -14.08 7.26
C ALA A 183 -1.15 -13.14 7.74
N ALA A 184 -1.42 -12.34 8.78
CA ALA A 184 -0.42 -11.48 9.41
C ALA A 184 0.72 -12.29 10.00
N LYS A 185 0.44 -13.41 10.66
CA LYS A 185 1.46 -14.29 11.21
C LYS A 185 2.35 -14.85 10.11
N LEU A 186 1.78 -15.41 9.05
CA LEU A 186 2.57 -15.97 7.96
C LEU A 186 3.38 -14.91 7.21
N GLN A 187 2.80 -13.76 6.85
CA GLN A 187 3.52 -12.74 6.08
C GLN A 187 4.67 -12.12 6.90
N TYR A 188 4.39 -11.63 8.12
CA TYR A 188 5.44 -11.01 8.93
C TYR A 188 6.39 -12.05 9.55
N GLY A 189 5.89 -13.25 9.85
CA GLY A 189 6.72 -14.38 10.29
C GLY A 189 7.68 -14.84 9.20
N ALA A 190 7.22 -14.94 7.95
CA ALA A 190 8.08 -15.21 6.80
C ALA A 190 9.18 -14.15 6.68
N GLU A 191 8.86 -12.87 6.90
CA GLU A 191 9.87 -11.83 6.86
C GLU A 191 10.89 -11.95 8.01
N LEU A 192 10.45 -12.31 9.22
CA LEU A 192 11.37 -12.59 10.33
C LEU A 192 12.29 -13.77 10.02
N VAL A 193 11.77 -14.87 9.46
CA VAL A 193 12.59 -16.03 9.06
C VAL A 193 13.55 -15.65 7.92
N ASN A 194 13.09 -14.87 6.94
CA ASN A 194 13.92 -14.39 5.84
C ASN A 194 15.06 -13.49 6.34
N ARG A 195 14.76 -12.56 7.25
CA ARG A 195 15.78 -11.73 7.91
C ARG A 195 16.74 -12.53 8.75
N GLY A 196 16.25 -13.48 9.55
CA GLY A 196 17.10 -14.39 10.34
C GLY A 196 18.06 -15.19 9.47
N ASN A 197 17.60 -15.62 8.29
CA ASN A 197 18.44 -16.29 7.29
C ASN A 197 19.56 -15.42 6.70
N LEU A 198 19.41 -14.08 6.73
CA LEU A 198 20.37 -13.10 6.20
C LEU A 198 21.26 -12.49 7.29
N LEU A 199 20.72 -12.26 8.49
CA LEU A 199 21.33 -11.51 9.59
C LEU A 199 21.66 -12.37 10.82
N GLN A 200 21.36 -13.67 10.79
CA GLN A 200 21.57 -14.62 11.90
C GLN A 200 20.75 -14.29 13.17
N GLU A 201 19.58 -13.68 13.00
CA GLU A 201 18.58 -13.45 14.05
C GLU A 201 17.76 -14.73 14.30
N THR A 202 17.35 -15.00 15.55
CA THR A 202 16.64 -16.25 15.95
C THR A 202 15.23 -16.02 16.49
N ASP A 203 14.61 -14.89 16.16
CA ASP A 203 13.28 -14.57 16.68
C ASP A 203 12.20 -15.44 16.04
N THR A 204 11.51 -16.23 16.86
CA THR A 204 10.34 -16.99 16.44
C THR A 204 9.08 -16.27 16.91
N PRO A 205 8.10 -16.00 16.02
CA PRO A 205 6.84 -15.40 16.43
C PRO A 205 6.13 -16.24 17.49
N ARG A 206 5.51 -15.60 18.48
CA ARG A 206 4.58 -16.29 19.39
C ARG A 206 3.41 -16.90 18.59
N LEU A 207 2.93 -18.08 19.00
CA LEU A 207 1.87 -18.84 18.33
C LEU A 207 2.22 -19.32 16.90
N TRP A 208 3.51 -19.40 16.57
CA TRP A 208 3.96 -19.79 15.22
C TRP A 208 3.60 -21.22 14.87
N GLN A 209 3.85 -22.15 15.79
CA GLN A 209 3.63 -23.58 15.55
C GLN A 209 2.15 -23.89 15.35
N GLU A 210 1.28 -23.23 16.11
CA GLU A 210 -0.17 -23.37 16.04
C GLU A 210 -0.70 -22.91 14.69
N VAL A 211 -0.25 -21.75 14.19
CA VAL A 211 -0.62 -21.25 12.85
C VAL A 211 -0.14 -22.19 11.76
N MET A 212 1.12 -22.63 11.83
CA MET A 212 1.69 -23.54 10.84
C MET A 212 0.99 -24.90 10.85
N HIS A 213 0.58 -25.38 12.03
CA HIS A 213 -0.15 -26.63 12.18
C HIS A 213 -1.56 -26.52 11.61
N GLU A 214 -2.32 -25.48 11.95
CA GLU A 214 -3.69 -25.26 11.48
C GLU A 214 -3.75 -25.27 9.94
N ILE A 215 -2.93 -24.43 9.31
CA ILE A 215 -2.90 -24.30 7.85
C ILE A 215 -2.37 -25.57 7.19
N GLY A 216 -1.39 -26.23 7.82
CA GLY A 216 -0.78 -27.45 7.31
C GLY A 216 -1.70 -28.67 7.29
N GLN A 217 -2.77 -28.69 8.08
CA GLN A 217 -3.73 -29.80 8.08
C GLN A 217 -4.58 -29.84 6.81
N ARG A 218 -5.02 -28.67 6.33
CA ARG A 218 -5.90 -28.54 5.15
C ARG A 218 -5.60 -27.26 4.35
N PRO A 219 -4.42 -27.15 3.72
CA PRO A 219 -4.01 -25.92 3.01
C PRO A 219 -5.05 -25.45 1.99
N GLU A 220 -5.69 -26.38 1.29
CA GLU A 220 -6.68 -26.15 0.23
C GLU A 220 -7.97 -25.45 0.71
N ASN A 221 -8.27 -25.51 2.01
CA ASN A 221 -9.44 -24.85 2.59
C ASN A 221 -9.20 -23.37 2.91
N HIS A 222 -7.97 -22.91 2.81
CA HIS A 222 -7.59 -21.54 3.12
C HIS A 222 -7.51 -20.68 1.85
N SER A 223 -7.50 -19.36 2.02
CA SER A 223 -7.35 -18.42 0.91
C SER A 223 -6.03 -18.62 0.17
N LEU A 224 -5.98 -18.24 -1.11
CA LEU A 224 -4.75 -18.30 -1.92
C LEU A 224 -3.59 -17.54 -1.26
N LEU A 225 -3.88 -16.47 -0.51
CA LEU A 225 -2.88 -15.71 0.24
C LEU A 225 -2.23 -16.56 1.34
N LEU A 226 -3.04 -17.24 2.15
CA LEU A 226 -2.55 -18.11 3.22
C LEU A 226 -1.75 -19.28 2.65
N GLN A 227 -2.24 -19.89 1.56
CA GLN A 227 -1.52 -20.96 0.86
C GLN A 227 -0.16 -20.48 0.33
N ALA A 228 -0.13 -19.33 -0.34
CA ALA A 228 1.11 -18.77 -0.89
C ALA A 228 2.14 -18.48 0.20
N PHE A 229 1.73 -17.80 1.28
CA PHE A 229 2.65 -17.49 2.36
C PHE A 229 3.05 -18.71 3.19
N PHE A 230 2.19 -19.72 3.31
CA PHE A 230 2.56 -21.00 3.91
C PHE A 230 3.66 -21.70 3.10
N LEU A 231 3.52 -21.77 1.77
CA LEU A 231 4.56 -22.30 0.88
C LEU A 231 5.85 -21.46 0.98
N ALA A 232 5.74 -20.14 1.07
CA ALA A 232 6.89 -19.25 1.28
C ALA A 232 7.64 -19.55 2.57
N VAL A 233 6.92 -19.73 3.68
CA VAL A 233 7.53 -20.14 4.96
C VAL A 233 8.24 -21.49 4.82
N GLN A 234 7.60 -22.47 4.18
CA GLN A 234 8.22 -23.79 3.97
C GLN A 234 9.52 -23.68 3.16
N LEU A 235 9.55 -22.82 2.14
CA LEU A 235 10.77 -22.53 1.37
C LEU A 235 11.85 -21.89 2.25
N LEU A 236 11.49 -20.90 3.07
CA LEU A 236 12.43 -20.17 3.91
C LEU A 236 13.03 -21.02 5.04
N GLU A 237 12.25 -21.94 5.62
CA GLU A 237 12.70 -22.85 6.68
C GLU A 237 13.49 -24.05 6.13
N LYS A 238 12.94 -24.75 5.13
CA LYS A 238 13.53 -26.02 4.64
C LYS A 238 14.55 -25.83 3.53
N LYS A 239 14.46 -24.74 2.76
CA LYS A 239 15.40 -24.34 1.70
C LYS A 239 15.70 -25.44 0.67
N GLY A 240 14.71 -26.30 0.39
CA GLY A 240 14.85 -27.39 -0.56
C GLY A 240 14.25 -27.08 -1.93
N LEU A 241 14.73 -27.79 -2.96
CA LEU A 241 14.19 -27.72 -4.32
C LEU A 241 12.69 -28.04 -4.38
N PRO A 242 12.13 -29.04 -3.66
CA PRO A 242 10.69 -29.29 -3.69
C PRO A 242 9.86 -28.12 -3.18
N GLN A 243 10.31 -27.43 -2.12
CA GLN A 243 9.60 -26.26 -1.57
C GLN A 243 9.67 -25.08 -2.53
N TYR A 244 10.82 -24.88 -3.19
CA TYR A 244 10.96 -23.87 -4.23
C TYR A 244 9.98 -24.12 -5.37
N GLN A 245 9.96 -25.35 -5.91
CA GLN A 245 9.09 -25.71 -7.03
C GLN A 245 7.61 -25.57 -6.69
N ALA A 246 7.22 -25.94 -5.45
CA ALA A 246 5.85 -25.77 -4.99
C ALA A 246 5.42 -24.30 -4.96
N LEU A 247 6.23 -23.42 -4.38
CA LEU A 247 5.94 -21.99 -4.35
C LEU A 247 5.98 -21.36 -5.75
N ASP A 248 6.98 -21.69 -6.56
CA ASP A 248 7.17 -21.15 -7.91
C ASP A 248 6.01 -21.51 -8.83
N ALA A 249 5.55 -22.76 -8.80
CA ALA A 249 4.39 -23.21 -9.56
C ALA A 249 3.10 -22.50 -9.08
N PHE A 250 2.84 -22.51 -7.78
CA PHE A 250 1.65 -21.88 -7.20
C PHE A 250 1.61 -20.37 -7.48
N PHE A 251 2.75 -19.69 -7.33
CA PHE A 251 2.87 -18.27 -7.62
C PHE A 251 2.66 -17.99 -9.10
N SER A 252 3.32 -18.74 -9.99
CA SER A 252 3.16 -18.57 -11.44
C SER A 252 1.70 -18.71 -11.88
N GLU A 253 0.98 -19.68 -11.32
CA GLU A 253 -0.44 -19.93 -11.62
C GLU A 253 -1.36 -18.83 -11.08
N HIS A 254 -1.13 -18.35 -9.85
CA HIS A 254 -2.09 -17.52 -9.13
C HIS A 254 -1.68 -16.05 -8.94
N HIS A 255 -0.51 -15.61 -9.41
CA HIS A 255 0.02 -14.29 -9.08
C HIS A 255 -0.92 -13.11 -9.35
N HIS A 256 -1.76 -13.17 -10.40
CA HIS A 256 -2.74 -12.13 -10.71
C HIS A 256 -3.80 -11.92 -9.62
N ALA A 257 -4.03 -12.93 -8.76
CA ALA A 257 -4.96 -12.86 -7.63
C ALA A 257 -4.35 -12.20 -6.39
N PHE A 258 -3.09 -11.77 -6.41
CA PHE A 258 -2.44 -11.12 -5.26
C PHE A 258 -2.30 -9.61 -5.47
N SER A 259 -2.33 -8.85 -4.36
CA SER A 259 -1.99 -7.43 -4.41
C SER A 259 -0.56 -7.23 -4.94
N PRO A 260 -0.24 -6.03 -5.49
CA PRO A 260 1.13 -5.72 -5.92
C PRO A 260 2.17 -5.95 -4.83
N GLU A 261 1.84 -5.61 -3.57
CA GLU A 261 2.72 -5.83 -2.41
C GLU A 261 2.96 -7.31 -2.15
N ALA A 262 1.90 -8.13 -2.08
CA ALA A 262 2.02 -9.57 -1.87
C ALA A 262 2.81 -10.24 -3.01
N ARG A 263 2.58 -9.83 -4.26
CA ARG A 263 3.37 -10.30 -5.41
C ARG A 263 4.85 -10.00 -5.25
N GLN A 264 5.20 -8.77 -4.89
CA GLN A 264 6.58 -8.34 -4.71
C GLN A 264 7.27 -9.12 -3.59
N ILE A 265 6.58 -9.35 -2.47
CA ILE A 265 7.12 -10.10 -1.33
C ILE A 265 7.38 -11.57 -1.72
N LEU A 266 6.37 -12.27 -2.24
CA LEU A 266 6.45 -13.69 -2.60
C LEU A 266 7.50 -13.94 -3.69
N HIS A 267 7.50 -13.11 -4.72
CA HIS A 267 8.50 -13.19 -5.80
C HIS A 267 9.91 -12.88 -5.29
N GLY A 268 10.04 -11.92 -4.36
CA GLY A 268 11.27 -11.62 -3.65
C GLY A 268 11.86 -12.84 -2.92
N TYR A 269 11.03 -13.67 -2.28
CA TYR A 269 11.50 -14.90 -1.64
C TYR A 269 12.06 -15.93 -2.65
N LEU A 270 11.40 -16.11 -3.80
CA LEU A 270 11.90 -16.98 -4.88
C LEU A 270 13.26 -16.49 -5.41
N ILE A 271 13.38 -15.19 -5.70
CA ILE A 271 14.64 -14.58 -6.15
C ILE A 271 15.73 -14.76 -5.11
N ASN A 272 15.45 -14.45 -3.85
CA ASN A 272 16.44 -14.52 -2.78
C ASN A 272 16.94 -15.96 -2.58
N HIS A 273 16.04 -16.94 -2.68
CA HIS A 273 16.42 -18.35 -2.64
C HIS A 273 17.35 -18.73 -3.79
N ALA A 274 16.96 -18.45 -5.04
CA ALA A 274 17.78 -18.79 -6.21
C ALA A 274 19.14 -18.06 -6.20
N ALA A 275 19.15 -16.78 -5.85
CA ALA A 275 20.38 -16.00 -5.73
C ALA A 275 21.32 -16.54 -4.63
N ARG A 276 20.76 -17.01 -3.50
CA ARG A 276 21.54 -17.66 -2.45
C ARG A 276 22.18 -18.97 -2.93
N ARG A 277 21.45 -19.80 -3.68
CA ARG A 277 21.99 -21.05 -4.24
C ARG A 277 23.18 -20.80 -5.18
N ILE A 278 23.10 -19.76 -6.02
CA ILE A 278 24.22 -19.35 -6.87
C ILE A 278 25.42 -18.92 -6.03
N LYS A 279 25.22 -18.15 -4.94
CA LYS A 279 26.30 -17.77 -4.00
C LYS A 279 26.92 -18.98 -3.29
N GLU A 280 26.15 -20.05 -3.10
CA GLU A 280 26.59 -21.34 -2.57
C GLU A 280 27.27 -22.23 -3.65
N ASN A 281 27.61 -21.66 -4.82
CA ASN A 281 28.22 -22.30 -5.99
C ASN A 281 27.34 -23.32 -6.72
N ASP A 282 26.02 -23.32 -6.48
CA ASP A 282 25.07 -24.11 -7.25
C ASP A 282 24.58 -23.32 -8.48
N TYR A 283 25.46 -23.23 -9.49
CA TYR A 283 25.21 -22.43 -10.70
C TYR A 283 24.07 -22.98 -11.58
N ALA A 284 23.55 -24.18 -11.30
CA ALA A 284 22.35 -24.70 -11.99
C ALA A 284 21.12 -23.80 -11.78
N TRP A 285 21.13 -22.97 -10.74
CA TRP A 285 20.07 -22.00 -10.44
C TRP A 285 20.13 -20.71 -11.27
N ALA A 286 21.19 -20.48 -12.04
CA ALA A 286 21.34 -19.26 -12.84
C ALA A 286 20.20 -19.11 -13.86
N ASP A 287 19.82 -20.19 -14.54
CA ASP A 287 18.68 -20.19 -15.46
C ASP A 287 17.34 -19.97 -14.76
N ALA A 288 17.15 -20.55 -13.57
CA ALA A 288 15.93 -20.35 -12.78
C ALA A 288 15.79 -18.89 -12.33
N LEU A 289 16.88 -18.29 -11.82
CA LEU A 289 16.89 -16.88 -11.43
C LEU A 289 16.65 -15.96 -12.63
N PHE A 290 17.21 -16.28 -13.80
CA PHE A 290 16.96 -15.48 -15.01
C PHE A 290 15.50 -15.52 -15.44
N LYS A 291 14.86 -16.70 -15.40
CA LYS A 291 13.41 -16.83 -15.67
C LYS A 291 12.56 -16.04 -14.69
N LEU A 292 12.93 -16.00 -13.41
CA LEU A 292 12.23 -15.18 -12.42
C LEU A 292 12.30 -13.68 -12.78
N TYR A 293 13.43 -13.20 -13.30
CA TYR A 293 13.54 -11.81 -13.78
C TYR A 293 12.75 -11.56 -15.06
N GLU A 294 12.74 -12.49 -16.02
CA GLU A 294 11.87 -12.38 -17.20
C GLU A 294 10.39 -12.30 -16.81
N PHE A 295 9.99 -13.11 -15.84
CA PHE A 295 8.65 -13.10 -15.26
C PHE A 295 8.34 -11.77 -14.53
N GLU A 296 9.28 -11.24 -13.75
CA GLU A 296 9.18 -9.94 -13.06
C GLU A 296 8.86 -8.82 -14.05
N MET A 297 9.63 -8.77 -15.15
CA MET A 297 9.52 -7.74 -16.18
C MET A 297 8.23 -7.88 -16.98
N SER A 298 7.86 -9.10 -17.37
CA SER A 298 6.66 -9.36 -18.18
C SER A 298 5.36 -9.05 -17.43
N ASN A 299 5.36 -9.23 -16.10
CA ASN A 299 4.19 -9.02 -15.25
C ASN A 299 4.24 -7.72 -14.44
N GLN A 300 5.23 -6.85 -14.71
CA GLN A 300 5.45 -5.58 -14.02
C GLN A 300 5.48 -5.71 -12.49
N ILE A 301 6.15 -6.74 -11.99
CA ILE A 301 6.34 -6.98 -10.55
C ILE A 301 7.51 -6.12 -10.07
N SER A 302 7.38 -5.46 -8.91
CA SER A 302 8.42 -4.59 -8.33
C SER A 302 8.78 -3.32 -9.12
N PHE A 303 7.84 -2.78 -9.90
CA PHE A 303 8.01 -1.49 -10.58
C PHE A 303 7.47 -0.34 -9.70
N GLU A 304 8.35 0.61 -9.35
CA GLU A 304 7.95 1.86 -8.70
C GLU A 304 7.92 2.97 -9.75
N GLN A 305 6.74 3.55 -10.00
CA GLN A 305 6.56 4.59 -11.04
C GLN A 305 7.03 4.13 -12.44
N GLY A 306 6.90 2.84 -12.75
CA GLY A 306 7.35 2.27 -14.02
C GLY A 306 8.88 2.06 -14.10
N LEU A 307 9.61 2.19 -13.00
CA LEU A 307 11.05 1.95 -12.92
C LEU A 307 11.38 0.77 -12.01
N VAL A 308 12.42 0.05 -12.37
CA VAL A 308 13.05 -0.99 -11.54
C VAL A 308 14.20 -0.36 -10.75
N SER A 309 14.43 -0.80 -9.51
CA SER A 309 15.55 -0.30 -8.72
C SER A 309 16.90 -0.51 -9.43
N SER A 310 17.85 0.41 -9.23
CA SER A 310 19.18 0.32 -9.82
C SER A 310 19.90 -0.99 -9.46
N ILE A 311 19.70 -1.47 -8.23
CA ILE A 311 20.25 -2.74 -7.74
C ILE A 311 19.66 -3.92 -8.53
N ARG A 312 18.33 -3.96 -8.69
CA ARG A 312 17.66 -5.03 -9.45
C ARG A 312 18.08 -5.01 -10.92
N PHE A 313 18.16 -3.84 -11.55
CA PHE A 313 18.63 -3.69 -12.92
C PHE A 313 20.06 -4.26 -13.10
N LEU A 314 21.00 -3.87 -12.22
CA LEU A 314 22.37 -4.38 -12.28
C LEU A 314 22.45 -5.91 -12.09
N ASN A 315 21.64 -6.47 -11.19
CA ASN A 315 21.59 -7.92 -10.98
C ASN A 315 21.10 -8.66 -12.24
N ILE A 316 20.09 -8.13 -12.92
CA ILE A 316 19.57 -8.71 -14.18
C ILE A 316 20.65 -8.68 -15.26
N VAL A 317 21.26 -7.52 -15.51
CA VAL A 317 22.29 -7.34 -16.55
C VAL A 317 23.50 -8.24 -16.29
N ASN A 318 24.00 -8.28 -15.05
CA ASN A 318 25.15 -9.12 -14.69
C ASN A 318 24.85 -10.61 -14.90
N LEU A 319 23.65 -11.07 -14.52
CA LEU A 319 23.25 -12.45 -14.75
C LEU A 319 23.10 -12.77 -16.24
N ALA A 320 22.51 -11.85 -17.02
CA ALA A 320 22.36 -12.00 -18.46
C ALA A 320 23.72 -12.09 -19.18
N CYS A 321 24.68 -11.25 -18.80
CA CYS A 321 26.08 -11.32 -19.26
C CYS A 321 26.70 -12.69 -18.97
N HIS A 322 26.55 -13.18 -17.74
CA HIS A 322 27.12 -14.46 -17.32
C HIS A 322 26.52 -15.63 -18.13
N LEU A 323 25.22 -15.59 -18.39
CA LEU A 323 24.50 -16.60 -19.17
C LEU A 323 24.63 -16.44 -20.69
N LYS A 324 25.27 -15.36 -21.17
CA LYS A 324 25.34 -14.99 -22.59
C LYS A 324 23.95 -14.88 -23.26
N LYS A 325 23.00 -14.25 -22.56
CA LYS A 325 21.61 -14.01 -23.01
C LYS A 325 21.31 -12.53 -23.29
N LEU A 326 22.34 -11.73 -23.57
CA LEU A 326 22.24 -10.32 -23.95
C LEU A 326 22.27 -10.13 -25.46
#